data_AF-Q28EA1-F1
#
_entry.id   AF-Q28EA1-F1
#
_cell.length_a   1.000
_cell.length_b   1.000
_cell.length_c   1.000
_cell.angle_alpha   90.00
_cell.angle_beta   90.00
_cell.angle_gamma   90.00
#
_symmetry.space_group_name_H-M   'P 1'
#
loop_
_entity.id
_entity.type
_entity.pdbx_description
1 polymer ?
#
loop_
_entity_poly.entity_id
_entity_poly.type
_entity_poly.pdbx_seq_one_letter_code
_entity_poly.pdbx_strand_id
1 'polypeptide(L)'
;MKLLDVVQFRNSRCSFYALVIPRIISWHWILFFRKHSTIKYRRNIKDCYRILDVPEGCSVEEVRHSYRCLAKKYHPDSGSVSANSGKFMEIDEAYKALLTHLDKEAKKGEGQDNEETQTEYKVPQHRHYLSFEGVGYGTPSQREKQYTQFRVDRATDQVLEFRKQKLERQYTENSLVAKDVRQSKKVKITQAIERLVEDLIQESMAKGDFDNLSGKGKPLNKFSYCPHIDPMTHNLNRILIENGYQPEWILLQKEIRETIGTLRNKVLASRAKLGDPMTPQKRKQWEETCDEFKEDIMKLNKRINDFNLVVPLLNRQMVHFNAAREISQAEKTYASQRETVRKAEEIEADRIEELKDQQFKLKKILLNWMKQLKTF
;
A
#
# COMPACT_ATOMS: atom_id res chain seq x y z
N MET A 1 -23.42 21.41 69.68
CA MET A 1 -22.20 21.33 70.49
C MET A 1 -21.08 20.94 69.55
N LYS A 2 -20.12 21.85 69.38
CA LYS A 2 -18.81 21.75 68.71
C LYS A 2 -18.79 21.26 67.25
N LEU A 3 -18.45 22.02 66.22
CA LEU A 3 -17.58 23.20 66.00
C LEU A 3 -16.63 22.82 64.84
N LEU A 4 -16.64 23.69 63.81
CA LEU A 4 -15.50 24.16 63.01
C LEU A 4 -14.92 23.18 61.97
N ASP A 5 -14.53 23.57 60.76
CA ASP A 5 -14.41 24.88 60.11
C ASP A 5 -14.06 24.63 58.62
N VAL A 6 -14.60 25.36 57.62
CA VAL A 6 -14.09 26.66 57.08
C VAL A 6 -12.72 26.43 56.40
N VAL A 7 -12.44 26.78 55.13
CA VAL A 7 -12.91 27.86 54.24
C VAL A 7 -12.36 27.51 52.83
N GLN A 8 -13.16 27.58 51.76
CA GLN A 8 -13.28 28.73 50.83
C GLN A 8 -11.94 29.09 50.15
N PHE A 9 -11.83 29.33 48.85
CA PHE A 9 -12.56 30.28 47.98
C PHE A 9 -11.91 30.10 46.58
N ARG A 10 -12.47 30.41 45.41
CA ARG A 10 -13.53 31.36 45.06
C ARG A 10 -13.93 31.15 43.60
N ASN A 11 -15.21 31.38 43.36
CA ASN A 11 -15.90 31.36 42.08
C ASN A 11 -15.79 32.74 41.39
N SER A 12 -15.70 32.72 40.05
CA SER A 12 -16.31 33.62 39.05
C SER A 12 -16.54 35.12 39.29
N ARG A 13 -16.17 35.92 38.26
CA ARG A 13 -16.89 37.07 37.61
C ARG A 13 -15.83 37.95 36.90
N CYS A 14 -15.83 38.17 35.59
CA CYS A 14 -16.77 38.85 34.68
C CYS A 14 -16.14 40.16 34.12
N SER A 15 -16.07 40.23 32.79
CA SER A 15 -16.46 41.35 31.93
C SER A 15 -15.52 42.53 31.63
N PHE A 16 -15.64 42.96 30.35
CA PHE A 16 -15.15 44.19 29.68
C PHE A 16 -13.61 44.28 29.53
N TYR A 17 -13.02 44.45 28.34
CA TYR A 17 -13.37 45.35 27.25
C TYR A 17 -13.01 44.77 25.87
N ALA A 18 -13.89 45.02 24.90
CA ALA A 18 -13.54 45.01 23.49
C ALA A 18 -12.67 46.23 23.18
N LEU A 19 -11.50 46.04 22.55
CA LEU A 19 -10.87 47.07 21.73
C LEU A 19 -10.07 46.42 20.60
N VAL A 20 -10.45 46.83 19.40
CA VAL A 20 -9.87 46.61 18.09
C VAL A 20 -8.36 46.80 18.10
N ILE A 21 -7.59 45.83 17.60
CA ILE A 21 -6.18 46.02 17.24
C ILE A 21 -6.06 45.93 15.71
N PRO A 22 -5.61 47.01 15.04
CA PRO A 22 -5.58 47.09 13.59
C PRO A 22 -4.43 46.27 13.00
N ARG A 23 -4.70 45.85 11.77
CA ARG A 23 -3.74 45.32 10.82
C ARG A 23 -2.71 46.42 10.45
N ILE A 24 -1.49 45.96 10.16
CA ILE A 24 -0.37 46.67 9.48
C ILE A 24 0.61 47.35 10.45
N ILE A 25 1.85 46.87 10.51
CA ILE A 25 3.09 47.60 10.16
C ILE A 25 4.30 46.65 10.30
N SER A 26 4.97 46.46 9.16
CA SER A 26 6.42 46.38 8.95
C SER A 26 7.24 45.20 9.52
N TRP A 27 7.64 44.34 8.58
CA TRP A 27 8.80 43.45 8.62
C TRP A 27 10.14 44.21 8.85
N HIS A 28 10.37 44.78 10.03
CA HIS A 28 11.66 45.42 10.35
C HIS A 28 12.18 45.19 11.78
N TRP A 29 11.66 44.18 12.50
CA TRP A 29 12.14 43.82 13.85
C TRP A 29 12.78 42.41 13.92
N ILE A 30 13.62 42.07 12.92
CA ILE A 30 14.61 40.96 13.02
C ILE A 30 16.00 41.51 12.68
N LEU A 31 16.31 42.70 13.16
CA LEU A 31 17.64 43.30 13.10
C LEU A 31 17.87 44.05 14.39
N PHE A 32 18.40 43.37 15.41
CA PHE A 32 19.10 43.86 16.61
C PHE A 32 18.97 42.73 17.65
N PHE A 33 19.89 41.77 17.73
CA PHE A 33 21.16 41.79 18.46
C PHE A 33 21.88 40.50 18.03
N ARG A 34 23.17 40.38 17.76
CA ARG A 34 24.35 41.14 18.16
C ARG A 34 25.50 40.62 17.29
N LYS A 35 25.89 41.39 16.26
CA LYS A 35 27.18 41.18 15.59
C LYS A 35 28.27 41.54 16.58
N HIS A 36 28.95 40.55 17.13
CA HIS A 36 30.29 40.76 17.68
C HIS A 36 31.24 40.93 16.50
N SER A 37 31.47 42.18 16.14
CA SER A 37 32.65 42.58 15.38
C SER A 37 33.86 42.32 16.27
N THR A 38 34.53 41.19 16.08
CA THR A 38 35.91 41.06 16.54
C THR A 38 36.77 41.93 15.62
N ILE A 39 37.46 42.86 16.25
CA ILE A 39 38.56 43.65 15.69
C ILE A 39 39.45 42.71 14.87
N LYS A 40 39.48 42.88 13.55
CA LYS A 40 40.34 42.08 12.66
C LYS A 40 41.78 42.50 12.84
N TYR A 41 42.53 41.79 13.68
CA TYR A 41 43.98 41.78 13.58
C TYR A 41 44.35 41.07 12.27
N ARG A 42 44.96 41.77 11.30
CA ARG A 42 45.51 41.11 10.11
C ARG A 42 46.71 40.27 10.56
N ARG A 43 46.50 38.99 10.88
CA ARG A 43 47.61 38.05 11.04
C ARG A 43 48.29 37.84 9.69
N ASN A 44 49.62 37.79 9.69
CA ASN A 44 50.40 37.50 8.50
C ASN A 44 50.19 36.03 8.12
N ILE A 45 50.17 35.71 6.82
CA ILE A 45 49.91 34.34 6.32
C ILE A 45 50.95 33.35 6.86
N LYS A 46 52.21 33.81 7.00
CA LYS A 46 53.30 33.02 7.61
C LYS A 46 53.02 32.63 9.05
N ASP A 47 52.35 33.50 9.82
CA ASP A 47 51.98 33.19 11.20
C ASP A 47 50.85 32.15 11.24
N CYS A 48 49.95 32.13 10.25
CA CYS A 48 48.90 31.12 10.17
C CYS A 48 49.46 29.71 9.94
N TYR A 49 50.49 29.56 9.10
CA TYR A 49 51.22 28.29 8.92
C TYR A 49 51.88 27.82 10.22
N ARG A 50 52.50 28.75 10.95
CA ARG A 50 53.12 28.47 12.26
C ARG A 50 52.10 28.07 13.33
N ILE A 51 50.93 28.70 13.36
CA ILE A 51 49.86 28.39 14.34
C ILE A 51 49.26 27.01 14.09
N LEU A 52 49.14 26.61 12.81
CA LEU A 52 48.62 25.29 12.44
C LEU A 52 49.68 24.19 12.45
N ASP A 53 50.94 24.54 12.72
CA ASP A 53 52.10 23.64 12.75
C ASP A 53 52.29 22.91 11.41
N VAL A 54 52.24 23.68 10.32
CA VAL A 54 52.31 23.19 8.93
C VAL A 54 53.39 23.96 8.16
N PRO A 55 54.18 23.30 7.28
CA PRO A 55 55.16 23.99 6.44
C PRO A 55 54.51 24.92 5.39
N GLU A 56 55.26 25.97 4.99
CA GLU A 56 54.86 26.86 3.89
C GLU A 56 54.84 26.05 2.57
N GLY A 57 53.70 26.00 1.85
CA GLY A 57 53.54 25.24 0.59
C GLY A 57 52.84 23.87 0.71
N CYS A 58 52.28 23.58 1.88
CA CYS A 58 51.54 22.36 2.18
C CYS A 58 50.21 22.19 1.42
N SER A 59 49.81 20.94 1.15
CA SER A 59 48.54 20.62 0.48
C SER A 59 47.30 20.97 1.32
N VAL A 60 46.17 21.24 0.65
CA VAL A 60 44.89 21.56 1.33
C VAL A 60 44.46 20.42 2.27
N GLU A 61 44.79 19.18 1.95
CA GLU A 61 44.44 18.00 2.74
C GLU A 61 45.22 17.92 4.05
N GLU A 62 46.50 18.25 4.01
CA GLU A 62 47.37 18.31 5.19
C GLU A 62 46.97 19.46 6.12
N VAL A 63 46.60 20.63 5.60
CA VAL A 63 46.04 21.74 6.39
C VAL A 63 44.74 21.34 7.09
N ARG A 64 43.87 20.58 6.40
CA ARG A 64 42.64 20.01 7.01
C ARG A 64 42.95 18.94 8.04
N HIS A 65 44.03 18.18 7.85
CA HIS A 65 44.45 17.16 8.79
C HIS A 65 44.98 17.78 10.09
N SER A 66 45.89 18.75 10.00
CA SER A 66 46.45 19.44 11.17
C SER A 66 45.38 20.18 11.96
N TYR A 67 44.46 20.87 11.29
CA TYR A 67 43.31 21.52 11.92
C TYR A 67 42.45 20.53 12.72
N ARG A 68 42.12 19.35 12.15
CA ARG A 68 41.34 18.32 12.85
C ARG A 68 42.06 17.80 14.10
N CYS A 69 43.37 17.63 14.03
CA CYS A 69 44.20 17.20 15.16
C CYS A 69 44.28 18.27 16.26
N LEU A 70 44.44 19.54 15.90
CA LEU A 70 44.50 20.66 16.84
C LEU A 70 43.13 20.97 17.45
N ALA A 71 42.06 20.92 16.67
CA ALA A 71 40.69 21.09 17.15
C ALA A 71 40.36 20.05 18.23
N LYS A 72 40.67 18.77 17.99
CA LYS A 72 40.45 17.71 19.00
C LYS A 72 41.24 17.94 20.30
N LYS A 73 42.42 18.56 20.23
CA LYS A 73 43.27 18.86 21.39
C LYS A 73 42.84 20.10 22.16
N TYR A 74 42.37 21.14 21.47
CA TYR A 74 42.12 22.45 22.09
C TYR A 74 40.63 22.81 22.24
N HIS A 75 39.71 21.99 21.72
CA HIS A 75 38.28 22.24 21.84
C HIS A 75 37.85 22.27 23.31
N PRO A 76 37.04 23.26 23.74
CA PRO A 76 36.64 23.43 25.14
C PRO A 76 35.87 22.23 25.71
N ASP A 77 35.26 21.42 24.85
CA ASP A 77 34.49 20.23 25.20
C ASP A 77 35.28 18.91 25.05
N SER A 78 36.59 18.97 24.76
CA SER A 78 37.41 17.77 24.52
C SER A 78 37.82 17.02 25.80
N GLY A 79 37.54 17.59 26.99
CA GLY A 79 37.91 17.01 28.28
C GLY A 79 39.42 16.88 28.53
N SER A 80 40.27 17.42 27.66
CA SER A 80 41.73 17.31 27.75
C SER A 80 42.33 18.41 28.63
N VAL A 81 43.48 18.14 29.26
CA VAL A 81 44.19 19.12 30.13
C VAL A 81 44.64 20.37 29.35
N SER A 82 44.73 20.27 28.02
CA SER A 82 45.11 21.38 27.13
C SER A 82 43.92 22.13 26.53
N ALA A 83 42.68 21.79 26.88
CA ALA A 83 41.48 22.44 26.36
C ALA A 83 41.47 23.93 26.71
N ASN A 84 41.50 24.80 25.68
CA ASN A 84 41.56 26.25 25.87
C ASN A 84 40.79 26.96 24.75
N SER A 85 39.70 27.65 25.13
CA SER A 85 38.82 28.36 24.20
C SER A 85 39.55 29.45 23.40
N GLY A 86 40.54 30.11 23.99
CA GLY A 86 41.31 31.16 23.31
C GLY A 86 42.16 30.58 22.18
N LYS A 87 42.95 29.54 22.48
CA LYS A 87 43.78 28.86 21.48
C LYS A 87 42.96 28.25 20.34
N PHE A 88 41.79 27.68 20.65
CA PHE A 88 40.91 27.13 19.62
C PHE A 88 40.44 28.22 18.64
N MET A 89 40.09 29.40 19.13
CA MET A 89 39.70 30.53 18.28
C MET A 89 40.84 31.00 17.39
N GLU A 90 42.08 31.02 17.89
CA GLU A 90 43.27 31.35 17.08
C GLU A 90 43.52 30.33 15.96
N ILE A 91 43.32 29.05 16.26
CA ILE A 91 43.48 27.94 15.30
C ILE A 91 42.39 28.02 14.20
N ASP A 92 41.13 28.28 14.55
CA ASP A 92 40.03 28.41 13.61
C ASP A 92 40.18 29.64 12.70
N GLU A 93 40.64 30.77 13.27
CA GLU A 93 40.97 31.97 12.49
C GLU A 93 42.12 31.72 11.51
N ALA A 94 43.20 31.08 11.96
CA ALA A 94 44.35 30.74 11.12
C ALA A 94 43.95 29.81 9.97
N TYR A 95 43.13 28.80 10.25
CA TYR A 95 42.63 27.85 9.25
C TYR A 95 41.77 28.52 8.18
N LYS A 96 40.83 29.38 8.58
CA LYS A 96 40.00 30.16 7.64
C LYS A 96 40.85 31.09 6.79
N ALA A 97 41.84 31.75 7.39
CA ALA A 97 42.75 32.64 6.66
C ALA A 97 43.56 31.88 5.59
N LEU A 98 44.13 30.72 5.93
CA LEU A 98 44.89 29.90 4.98
C LEU A 98 44.04 29.36 3.82
N LEU A 99 42.83 28.86 4.10
CA LEU A 99 41.94 28.39 3.03
C LEU A 99 41.63 29.50 2.01
N THR A 100 41.33 30.71 2.49
CA THR A 100 41.07 31.83 1.59
C THR A 100 42.30 32.28 0.81
N HIS A 101 43.51 32.00 1.31
CA HIS A 101 44.75 32.27 0.60
C HIS A 101 44.99 31.24 -0.50
N LEU A 102 44.88 29.95 -0.16
CA LEU A 102 45.04 28.84 -1.11
C LEU A 102 44.03 28.90 -2.25
N ASP A 103 42.77 29.24 -1.96
CA ASP A 103 41.73 29.44 -3.00
C ASP A 103 42.06 30.62 -3.93
N LYS A 104 42.73 31.66 -3.42
CA LYS A 104 43.17 32.81 -4.22
C LYS A 104 44.42 32.49 -5.03
N GLU A 105 45.33 31.67 -4.50
CA GLU A 105 46.50 31.20 -5.23
C GLU A 105 46.11 30.24 -6.36
N ALA A 106 45.18 29.32 -6.12
CA ALA A 106 44.62 28.46 -7.15
C ALA A 106 44.03 29.27 -8.32
N LYS A 107 43.22 30.30 -8.01
CA LYS A 107 42.63 31.20 -9.01
C LYS A 107 43.65 32.11 -9.73
N LYS A 108 44.83 32.33 -9.16
CA LYS A 108 45.92 33.08 -9.81
C LYS A 108 46.78 32.19 -10.72
N GLY A 109 46.83 30.89 -10.48
CA GLY A 109 47.52 29.91 -11.31
C GLY A 109 46.80 29.59 -12.61
N GLU A 110 45.47 29.71 -12.65
CA GLU A 110 44.63 29.50 -13.85
C GLU A 110 44.53 30.76 -14.75
N GLY A 111 45.64 31.51 -14.84
CA GLY A 111 45.70 32.83 -15.46
C GLY A 111 46.74 32.97 -16.56
N GLN A 112 46.97 31.93 -17.37
CA GLN A 112 47.65 32.01 -18.66
C GLN A 112 47.58 30.63 -19.31
N ASP A 113 46.44 30.32 -19.94
CA ASP A 113 46.36 29.62 -21.22
C ASP A 113 44.89 29.66 -21.67
N ASN A 114 44.70 30.11 -22.91
CA ASN A 114 43.40 30.25 -23.54
C ASN A 114 42.71 28.88 -23.66
N GLU A 115 41.57 28.72 -23.00
CA GLU A 115 40.44 27.97 -23.56
C GLU A 115 39.16 28.38 -22.83
N GLU A 116 38.16 28.74 -23.65
CA GLU A 116 36.87 29.30 -23.27
C GLU A 116 36.10 28.36 -22.32
N THR A 117 36.30 28.50 -21.02
CA THR A 117 35.40 27.89 -20.05
C THR A 117 34.28 28.87 -19.76
N GLN A 118 33.19 28.76 -20.54
CA GLN A 118 31.94 29.48 -20.32
C GLN A 118 31.46 29.25 -18.88
N THR A 119 31.70 30.22 -18.01
CA THR A 119 31.00 30.28 -16.72
C THR A 119 29.61 30.81 -17.02
N GLU A 120 28.62 29.92 -16.99
CA GLU A 120 27.21 30.20 -17.30
C GLU A 120 26.65 31.26 -16.32
N TYR A 121 26.75 32.52 -16.70
CA TYR A 121 25.95 33.59 -16.13
C TYR A 121 24.51 33.37 -16.58
N LYS A 122 23.62 32.89 -15.69
CA LYS A 122 22.18 32.86 -15.97
C LYS A 122 21.61 34.29 -15.92
N VAL A 123 21.86 35.04 -16.99
CA VAL A 123 21.15 36.29 -17.29
C VAL A 123 19.68 35.94 -17.54
N PRO A 124 18.70 36.72 -17.05
CA PRO A 124 17.29 36.52 -17.42
C PRO A 124 17.18 36.51 -18.94
N GLN A 125 16.78 35.37 -19.52
CA GLN A 125 16.83 35.18 -20.97
C GLN A 125 16.07 36.29 -21.68
N HIS A 126 16.81 37.13 -22.40
CA HIS A 126 16.27 37.93 -23.48
C HIS A 126 15.55 36.97 -24.43
N ARG A 127 14.27 37.27 -24.71
CA ARG A 127 13.32 36.48 -25.52
C ARG A 127 14.02 35.77 -26.69
N HIS A 128 14.40 34.51 -26.48
CA HIS A 128 14.74 33.63 -27.59
C HIS A 128 13.42 33.26 -28.25
N TYR A 129 13.18 33.77 -29.45
CA TYR A 129 12.15 33.17 -30.29
C TYR A 129 12.57 31.72 -30.53
N LEU A 130 11.73 30.77 -30.11
CA LEU A 130 11.88 29.36 -30.46
C LEU A 130 11.92 29.28 -31.99
N SER A 131 13.12 29.12 -32.56
CA SER A 131 13.25 28.74 -33.94
C SER A 131 12.73 27.32 -34.04
N PHE A 132 11.56 27.11 -34.65
CA PHE A 132 10.93 25.80 -34.81
C PHE A 132 11.70 24.85 -35.74
N GLU A 133 13.01 25.04 -35.92
CA GLU A 133 13.87 24.23 -36.81
C GLU A 133 13.32 24.14 -38.26
N GLY A 134 12.53 25.12 -38.69
CA GLY A 134 11.84 25.09 -40.00
C GLY A 134 10.63 24.16 -40.06
N VAL A 135 10.19 23.59 -38.93
CA VAL A 135 9.08 22.64 -38.84
C VAL A 135 7.75 23.38 -38.69
N GLY A 136 6.83 23.04 -39.58
CA GLY A 136 5.44 23.49 -39.54
C GLY A 136 5.13 24.69 -40.45
N TYR A 137 3.85 24.88 -40.72
CA TYR A 137 3.32 25.94 -41.58
C TYR A 137 2.16 26.67 -40.89
N GLY A 138 1.91 27.92 -41.30
CA GLY A 138 0.80 28.72 -40.78
C GLY A 138 1.15 29.68 -39.64
N THR A 139 0.18 29.96 -38.78
CA THR A 139 0.30 30.98 -37.72
C THR A 139 1.32 30.56 -36.64
N PRO A 140 1.90 31.50 -35.87
CA PRO A 140 2.89 31.16 -34.83
C PRO A 140 2.41 30.12 -33.82
N SER A 141 1.14 30.14 -33.40
CA SER A 141 0.59 29.16 -32.45
C SER A 141 0.38 27.77 -33.07
N GLN A 142 0.04 27.70 -34.37
CA GLN A 142 -0.05 26.43 -35.10
C GLN A 142 1.33 25.80 -35.26
N ARG A 143 2.35 26.59 -35.60
CA ARG A 143 3.75 26.13 -35.66
C ARG A 143 4.27 25.68 -34.29
N GLU A 144 3.89 26.36 -33.22
CA GLU A 144 4.23 25.94 -31.86
C GLU A 144 3.62 24.57 -31.50
N LYS A 145 2.34 24.34 -31.83
CA LYS A 145 1.69 23.04 -31.62
C LYS A 145 2.33 21.93 -32.46
N GLN A 146 2.68 22.23 -33.69
CA GLN A 146 3.35 21.26 -34.57
C GLN A 146 4.77 20.95 -34.09
N TYR A 147 5.53 21.97 -33.67
CA TYR A 147 6.88 21.77 -33.15
C TYR A 147 6.89 21.05 -31.80
N THR A 148 5.90 21.30 -30.94
CA THR A 148 5.74 20.55 -29.69
C THR A 148 5.43 19.08 -29.96
N GLN A 149 4.55 18.77 -30.92
CA GLN A 149 4.30 17.39 -31.36
C GLN A 149 5.58 16.74 -31.92
N PHE A 150 6.26 17.44 -32.84
CA PHE A 150 7.51 16.96 -33.44
C PHE A 150 8.62 16.70 -32.40
N ARG A 151 8.70 17.52 -31.34
CA ARG A 151 9.62 17.28 -30.21
C ARG A 151 9.26 16.02 -29.43
N VAL A 152 7.98 15.76 -29.22
CA VAL A 152 7.51 14.53 -28.57
C VAL A 152 7.89 13.32 -29.42
N ASP A 153 7.59 13.36 -30.72
CA ASP A 153 7.87 12.26 -31.64
C ASP A 153 9.38 11.96 -31.68
N ARG A 154 10.22 12.99 -31.83
CA ARG A 154 11.69 12.84 -31.77
C ARG A 154 12.18 12.26 -30.44
N ALA A 155 11.60 12.68 -29.31
CA ALA A 155 11.96 12.12 -28.01
C ALA A 155 11.55 10.65 -27.90
N THR A 156 10.41 10.26 -28.47
CA THR A 156 10.00 8.86 -28.51
C THR A 156 10.94 8.01 -29.36
N ASP A 157 11.37 8.50 -30.53
CA ASP A 157 12.33 7.82 -31.40
C ASP A 157 13.67 7.62 -30.68
N GLN A 158 14.18 8.64 -29.99
CA GLN A 158 15.42 8.54 -29.21
C GLN A 158 15.34 7.48 -28.10
N VAL A 159 14.20 7.40 -27.40
CA VAL A 159 13.98 6.38 -26.36
C VAL A 159 13.92 4.97 -26.97
N LEU A 160 13.28 4.82 -28.12
CA LEU A 160 13.22 3.55 -28.83
C LEU A 160 14.60 3.12 -29.34
N GLU A 161 15.36 4.04 -29.94
CA GLU A 161 16.74 3.83 -30.39
C GLU A 161 17.64 3.37 -29.22
N PHE A 162 17.55 4.05 -28.08
CA PHE A 162 18.30 3.68 -26.88
C PHE A 162 17.90 2.28 -26.36
N ARG A 163 16.60 1.97 -26.34
CA ARG A 163 16.13 0.62 -25.95
C ARG A 163 16.63 -0.45 -26.91
N LYS A 164 16.61 -0.18 -28.22
CA LYS A 164 17.12 -1.07 -29.26
C LYS A 164 18.62 -1.32 -29.07
N GLN A 165 19.43 -0.27 -28.93
CA GLN A 165 20.86 -0.42 -28.66
C GLN A 165 21.15 -1.15 -27.36
N LYS A 166 20.38 -0.88 -26.30
CA LYS A 166 20.52 -1.58 -25.02
C LYS A 166 20.21 -3.07 -25.15
N LEU A 167 19.16 -3.41 -25.90
CA LEU A 167 18.82 -4.79 -26.24
C LEU A 167 19.95 -5.43 -27.07
N GLU A 168 20.44 -4.79 -28.13
CA GLU A 168 21.55 -5.28 -28.96
C GLU A 168 22.84 -5.55 -28.16
N ARG A 169 23.16 -4.68 -27.19
CA ARG A 169 24.27 -4.87 -26.23
C ARG A 169 24.03 -6.05 -25.28
N GLN A 170 22.78 -6.34 -24.93
CA GLN A 170 22.43 -7.50 -24.10
C GLN A 170 22.43 -8.81 -24.92
N TYR A 171 22.08 -8.75 -26.20
CA TYR A 171 22.07 -9.90 -27.12
C TYR A 171 23.47 -10.39 -27.51
N THR A 172 24.46 -9.50 -27.58
CA THR A 172 25.84 -9.84 -27.96
C THR A 172 26.60 -10.65 -26.90
N GLU A 173 26.18 -10.59 -25.63
CA GLU A 173 26.93 -11.19 -24.53
C GLU A 173 26.43 -12.56 -24.05
N ASN A 174 25.15 -12.97 -24.13
CA ASN A 174 24.73 -14.28 -23.56
C ASN A 174 23.43 -14.92 -24.13
N SER A 175 23.61 -16.07 -24.82
CA SER A 175 22.83 -17.34 -24.77
C SER A 175 21.35 -17.34 -24.31
N LEU A 176 20.35 -17.02 -25.15
CA LEU A 176 18.91 -17.22 -24.79
C LEU A 176 17.91 -17.33 -25.97
N VAL A 177 17.98 -18.37 -26.81
CA VAL A 177 16.91 -18.67 -27.81
C VAL A 177 15.56 -19.06 -27.13
N ALA A 178 15.57 -19.52 -25.87
CA ALA A 178 14.39 -20.12 -25.25
C ALA A 178 13.41 -19.14 -24.56
N LYS A 179 13.89 -18.01 -24.02
CA LYS A 179 13.00 -17.03 -23.33
C LYS A 179 12.24 -16.16 -24.33
N ASP A 180 12.86 -15.85 -25.48
CA ASP A 180 12.29 -14.97 -26.51
C ASP A 180 11.16 -15.62 -27.31
N VAL A 181 11.16 -16.94 -27.53
CA VAL A 181 10.05 -17.63 -28.19
C VAL A 181 8.76 -17.52 -27.37
N ARG A 182 8.85 -17.54 -26.03
CA ARG A 182 7.67 -17.39 -25.16
C ARG A 182 7.18 -15.94 -25.11
N GLN A 183 8.08 -14.96 -25.05
CA GLN A 183 7.69 -13.54 -25.02
C GLN A 183 7.17 -13.06 -26.39
N SER A 184 7.82 -13.43 -27.49
CA SER A 184 7.33 -13.13 -28.85
C SER A 184 5.98 -13.79 -29.15
N LYS A 185 5.74 -15.03 -28.67
CA LYS A 185 4.40 -15.64 -28.75
C LYS A 185 3.36 -14.84 -27.97
N LYS A 186 3.69 -14.35 -26.77
CA LYS A 186 2.78 -13.48 -25.99
C LYS A 186 2.46 -12.17 -26.74
N VAL A 187 3.46 -11.50 -27.30
CA VAL A 187 3.28 -10.24 -28.08
C VAL A 187 2.46 -10.47 -29.35
N LYS A 188 2.69 -11.59 -30.05
CA LYS A 188 1.87 -11.99 -31.21
C LYS A 188 0.42 -12.28 -30.82
N ILE A 189 0.20 -12.92 -29.67
CA ILE A 189 -1.15 -13.19 -29.15
C ILE A 189 -1.86 -11.88 -28.77
N THR A 190 -1.19 -10.92 -28.12
CA THR A 190 -1.80 -9.62 -27.78
C THR A 190 -2.17 -8.81 -29.02
N GLN A 191 -1.28 -8.76 -30.02
CA GLN A 191 -1.59 -8.08 -31.29
C GLN A 191 -2.71 -8.76 -32.07
N ALA A 192 -2.81 -10.10 -32.01
CA ALA A 192 -3.92 -10.83 -32.63
C ALA A 192 -5.26 -10.53 -31.94
N ILE A 193 -5.27 -10.42 -30.61
CA ILE A 193 -6.46 -10.02 -29.85
C ILE A 193 -6.84 -8.58 -30.17
N GLU A 194 -5.89 -7.64 -30.18
CA GLU A 194 -6.13 -6.24 -30.56
C GLU A 194 -6.72 -6.12 -31.97
N ARG A 195 -6.18 -6.89 -32.92
CA ARG A 195 -6.72 -6.93 -34.29
C ARG A 195 -8.14 -7.49 -34.35
N LEU A 196 -8.41 -8.59 -33.65
CA LEU A 196 -9.74 -9.18 -33.58
C LEU A 196 -10.74 -8.19 -32.99
N VAL A 197 -10.37 -7.51 -31.90
CA VAL A 197 -11.20 -6.47 -31.26
C VAL A 197 -11.50 -5.33 -32.24
N GLU A 198 -10.50 -4.85 -32.98
CA GLU A 198 -10.68 -3.80 -33.98
C GLU A 198 -11.62 -4.26 -35.12
N ASP A 199 -11.43 -5.47 -35.63
CA ASP A 199 -12.29 -6.05 -36.68
C ASP A 199 -13.75 -6.14 -36.19
N LEU A 200 -13.96 -6.54 -34.92
CA LEU A 200 -15.29 -6.64 -34.31
C LEU A 200 -15.95 -5.27 -34.10
N ILE A 201 -15.16 -4.25 -33.73
CA ILE A 201 -15.63 -2.87 -33.62
C ILE A 201 -16.07 -2.36 -35.00
N GLN A 202 -15.25 -2.57 -36.03
CA GLN A 202 -15.56 -2.14 -37.40
C GLN A 202 -16.80 -2.86 -37.96
N GLU A 203 -16.95 -4.15 -37.67
CA GLU A 203 -18.13 -4.92 -38.06
C GLU A 203 -19.41 -4.36 -37.39
N SER A 204 -19.37 -4.09 -36.08
CA SER A 204 -20.49 -3.47 -35.36
C SER A 204 -20.79 -2.03 -35.79
N MET A 205 -19.77 -1.26 -36.18
CA MET A 205 -19.95 0.06 -36.78
C MET A 205 -20.64 -0.03 -38.15
N ALA A 206 -20.24 -0.98 -38.99
CA ALA A 206 -20.86 -1.22 -40.30
C ALA A 206 -22.30 -1.71 -40.19
N LYS A 207 -22.62 -2.51 -39.16
CA LYS A 207 -23.98 -2.95 -38.82
C LYS A 207 -24.89 -1.83 -38.28
N GLY A 208 -24.31 -0.71 -37.84
CA GLY A 208 -25.06 0.38 -37.22
C GLY A 208 -25.51 0.07 -35.78
N ASP A 209 -24.87 -0.90 -35.11
CA ASP A 209 -25.20 -1.27 -33.72
C ASP A 209 -25.06 -0.07 -32.77
N PHE A 210 -24.22 0.91 -33.13
CA PHE A 210 -23.97 2.13 -32.37
C PHE A 210 -24.99 3.26 -32.62
N ASP A 211 -25.92 3.11 -33.57
CA ASP A 211 -26.78 4.22 -33.98
C ASP A 211 -27.94 4.51 -33.04
N ASN A 212 -28.42 3.50 -32.31
CA ASN A 212 -29.59 3.58 -31.42
C ASN A 212 -29.24 3.31 -29.94
N LEU A 213 -28.04 3.72 -29.52
CA LEU A 213 -27.62 3.61 -28.12
C LEU A 213 -28.42 4.55 -27.21
N SER A 214 -28.82 4.05 -26.04
CA SER A 214 -29.50 4.84 -25.03
C SER A 214 -28.56 5.95 -24.51
N GLY A 215 -28.94 7.21 -24.77
CA GLY A 215 -28.14 8.37 -24.36
C GLY A 215 -27.21 8.96 -25.43
N LYS A 216 -27.28 8.51 -26.69
CA LYS A 216 -26.61 9.16 -27.82
C LYS A 216 -26.99 10.65 -27.87
N GLY A 217 -25.98 11.54 -27.91
CA GLY A 217 -26.17 12.99 -27.95
C GLY A 217 -26.55 13.66 -26.61
N LYS A 218 -26.77 12.89 -25.54
CA LYS A 218 -26.96 13.44 -24.18
C LYS A 218 -25.61 13.57 -23.47
N PRO A 219 -25.41 14.59 -22.61
CA PRO A 219 -24.21 14.67 -21.80
C PRO A 219 -24.08 13.41 -20.94
N LEU A 220 -22.87 12.85 -20.88
CA LEU A 220 -22.57 11.67 -20.05
C LEU A 220 -22.97 11.98 -18.60
N ASN A 221 -23.75 11.09 -17.99
CA ASN A 221 -24.12 11.25 -16.60
C ASN A 221 -22.82 11.21 -15.78
N LYS A 222 -22.53 12.26 -15.00
CA LYS A 222 -21.29 12.35 -14.23
C LYS A 222 -21.29 11.16 -13.27
N PHE A 223 -20.33 10.27 -13.48
CA PHE A 223 -20.23 9.00 -12.81
C PHE A 223 -20.22 9.17 -11.28
N SER A 224 -20.49 8.10 -10.54
CA SER A 224 -20.14 8.01 -9.11
C SER A 224 -18.62 8.10 -9.00
N TYR A 225 -18.11 9.32 -9.14
CA TYR A 225 -16.71 9.63 -9.22
C TYR A 225 -16.18 9.47 -7.81
N CYS A 226 -15.53 8.34 -7.54
CA CYS A 226 -14.55 8.30 -6.47
C CYS A 226 -13.40 9.19 -6.94
N PRO A 227 -13.16 10.38 -6.35
CA PRO A 227 -12.16 11.32 -6.86
C PRO A 227 -10.72 10.81 -6.84
N HIS A 228 -10.52 9.69 -6.17
CA HIS A 228 -9.23 9.02 -5.98
C HIS A 228 -8.94 7.95 -7.02
N ILE A 229 -9.88 7.62 -7.92
CA ILE A 229 -9.70 6.62 -8.97
C ILE A 229 -9.61 7.33 -10.32
N ASP A 230 -8.61 6.98 -11.12
CA ASP A 230 -8.47 7.55 -12.46
C ASP A 230 -9.64 7.09 -13.37
N PRO A 231 -10.05 7.91 -14.35
CA PRO A 231 -11.18 7.59 -15.21
C PRO A 231 -11.03 6.27 -15.99
N MET A 232 -9.81 5.89 -16.34
CA MET A 232 -9.54 4.67 -17.11
C MET A 232 -9.79 3.43 -16.25
N THR A 233 -9.22 3.37 -15.04
CA THR A 233 -9.43 2.28 -14.08
C THR A 233 -10.90 2.16 -13.67
N HIS A 234 -11.58 3.29 -13.45
CA HIS A 234 -13.01 3.29 -13.15
C HIS A 234 -13.83 2.65 -14.29
N ASN A 235 -13.56 3.04 -15.54
CA ASN A 235 -14.27 2.49 -16.70
C ASN A 235 -13.97 1.00 -16.89
N LEU A 236 -12.72 0.57 -16.70
CA LEU A 236 -12.33 -0.83 -16.78
C LEU A 236 -13.06 -1.67 -15.72
N ASN A 237 -13.04 -1.22 -14.46
CA ASN A 237 -13.76 -1.90 -13.38
C ASN A 237 -15.27 -1.98 -13.67
N ARG A 238 -15.87 -0.92 -14.24
CA ARG A 238 -17.28 -0.94 -14.65
C ARG A 238 -17.54 -2.01 -15.70
N ILE A 239 -16.75 -2.05 -16.77
CA ILE A 239 -16.91 -3.04 -17.84
C ILE A 239 -16.78 -4.46 -17.27
N LEU A 240 -15.82 -4.68 -16.38
CA LEU A 240 -15.66 -5.96 -15.70
C LEU A 240 -16.90 -6.33 -14.89
N ILE A 241 -17.43 -5.41 -14.08
CA ILE A 241 -18.63 -5.62 -13.26
C ILE A 241 -19.87 -5.88 -14.13
N GLU A 242 -20.08 -5.12 -15.21
CA GLU A 242 -21.20 -5.28 -16.14
C GLU A 242 -21.18 -6.65 -16.83
N ASN A 243 -19.98 -7.17 -17.11
CA ASN A 243 -19.80 -8.53 -17.63
C ASN A 243 -19.82 -9.62 -16.55
N GLY A 244 -20.11 -9.28 -15.29
CA GLY A 244 -20.16 -10.22 -14.18
C GLY A 244 -18.80 -10.79 -13.76
N TYR A 245 -17.69 -10.12 -14.11
CA TYR A 245 -16.35 -10.54 -13.71
C TYR A 245 -16.18 -10.42 -12.20
N GLN A 246 -15.67 -11.48 -11.58
CA GLN A 246 -15.41 -11.55 -10.15
C GLN A 246 -13.90 -11.61 -9.89
N PRO A 247 -13.36 -10.73 -9.02
CA PRO A 247 -11.98 -10.82 -8.59
C PRO A 247 -11.63 -12.19 -8.00
N GLU A 248 -10.40 -12.62 -8.24
CA GLU A 248 -9.88 -13.93 -7.83
C GLU A 248 -10.07 -14.20 -6.34
N TRP A 249 -9.78 -13.22 -5.48
CA TRP A 249 -9.93 -13.39 -4.02
C TRP A 249 -11.38 -13.63 -3.60
N ILE A 250 -12.37 -13.12 -4.33
CA ILE A 250 -13.80 -13.40 -4.04
C ILE A 250 -14.11 -14.86 -4.35
N LEU A 251 -13.61 -15.38 -5.48
CA LEU A 251 -13.75 -16.77 -5.86
C LEU A 251 -13.07 -17.70 -4.85
N LEU A 252 -11.83 -17.38 -4.45
CA LEU A 252 -11.09 -18.12 -3.43
C LEU A 252 -11.84 -18.12 -2.09
N GLN A 253 -12.38 -16.97 -1.67
CA GLN A 253 -13.16 -16.88 -0.45
C GLN A 253 -14.41 -17.78 -0.50
N LYS A 254 -15.13 -17.78 -1.63
CA LYS A 254 -16.29 -18.63 -1.84
C LYS A 254 -15.89 -20.10 -1.77
N GLU A 255 -14.82 -20.50 -2.45
CA GLU A 255 -14.31 -21.86 -2.43
C GLU A 255 -13.93 -22.32 -1.01
N ILE A 256 -13.23 -21.48 -0.23
CA ILE A 256 -12.87 -21.79 1.16
C ILE A 256 -14.13 -22.02 2.01
N ARG A 257 -15.19 -21.23 1.81
CA ARG A 257 -16.46 -21.39 2.54
C ARG A 257 -17.23 -22.65 2.14
N GLU A 258 -17.25 -22.97 0.86
CA GLU A 258 -17.91 -24.19 0.36
C GLU A 258 -17.15 -25.43 0.82
N THR A 259 -15.82 -25.43 0.73
CA THR A 259 -14.97 -26.55 1.16
C THR A 259 -15.06 -26.82 2.65
N ILE A 260 -15.06 -25.80 3.53
CA ILE A 260 -15.28 -26.06 4.96
C ILE A 260 -16.69 -26.62 5.23
N GLY A 261 -17.69 -26.18 4.46
CA GLY A 261 -19.06 -26.70 4.55
C GLY A 261 -19.14 -28.18 4.17
N THR A 262 -18.52 -28.57 3.05
CA THR A 262 -18.49 -29.98 2.62
C THR A 262 -17.70 -30.86 3.60
N LEU A 263 -16.58 -30.37 4.13
CA LEU A 263 -15.77 -31.09 5.12
C LEU A 263 -16.55 -31.29 6.43
N ARG A 264 -17.24 -30.27 6.94
CA ARG A 264 -18.10 -30.39 8.14
C ARG A 264 -19.21 -31.41 7.93
N ASN A 265 -19.88 -31.39 6.77
CA ASN A 265 -20.91 -32.37 6.44
C ASN A 265 -20.33 -33.79 6.30
N LYS A 266 -19.14 -33.97 5.74
CA LYS A 266 -18.44 -35.27 5.64
C LYS A 266 -18.18 -35.85 7.02
N VAL A 267 -17.63 -35.06 7.95
CA VAL A 267 -17.36 -35.49 9.33
C VAL A 267 -18.66 -35.88 10.04
N LEU A 268 -19.70 -35.05 9.97
CA LEU A 268 -20.99 -35.36 10.57
C LEU A 268 -21.63 -36.64 10.00
N ALA A 269 -21.61 -36.80 8.68
CA ALA A 269 -22.14 -37.99 8.03
C ALA A 269 -21.35 -39.25 8.42
N SER A 270 -20.02 -39.16 8.51
CA SER A 270 -19.19 -40.28 8.98
C SER A 270 -19.50 -40.63 10.44
N ARG A 271 -19.69 -39.64 11.33
CA ARG A 271 -20.09 -39.89 12.72
C ARG A 271 -21.46 -40.56 12.83
N ALA A 272 -22.41 -40.14 11.99
CA ALA A 272 -23.76 -40.69 11.97
C ALA A 272 -23.79 -42.16 11.51
N LYS A 273 -22.97 -42.54 10.52
CA LYS A 273 -22.88 -43.93 10.02
C LYS A 273 -22.40 -44.92 11.07
N LEU A 274 -21.56 -44.48 12.00
CA LEU A 274 -20.95 -45.37 12.99
C LEU A 274 -21.97 -45.86 14.04
N GLY A 275 -22.98 -45.03 14.36
CA GLY A 275 -24.02 -45.36 15.34
C GLY A 275 -23.49 -45.48 16.78
N ASP A 276 -24.41 -45.64 17.74
CA ASP A 276 -24.08 -45.83 19.15
C ASP A 276 -24.67 -47.17 19.64
N PRO A 277 -23.96 -47.97 20.47
CA PRO A 277 -22.57 -47.80 20.94
C PRO A 277 -21.52 -48.19 19.89
N MET A 278 -20.37 -47.49 19.94
CA MET A 278 -19.25 -47.67 19.01
C MET A 278 -18.50 -48.98 19.24
N THR A 279 -18.52 -49.86 18.24
CA THR A 279 -17.70 -51.10 18.19
C THR A 279 -16.21 -50.74 18.02
N PRO A 280 -15.25 -51.55 18.50
CA PRO A 280 -13.81 -51.25 18.37
C PRO A 280 -13.33 -51.03 16.93
N GLN A 281 -13.85 -51.80 15.97
CA GLN A 281 -13.55 -51.62 14.53
C GLN A 281 -14.03 -50.27 13.99
N LYS A 282 -15.24 -49.87 14.39
CA LYS A 282 -15.82 -48.57 14.03
C LYS A 282 -15.06 -47.40 14.66
N ARG A 283 -14.48 -47.60 15.85
CA ARG A 283 -13.58 -46.62 16.48
C ARG A 283 -12.33 -46.38 15.66
N LYS A 284 -11.72 -47.44 15.14
CA LYS A 284 -10.56 -47.31 14.25
C LYS A 284 -10.92 -46.56 12.96
N GLN A 285 -12.06 -46.88 12.36
CA GLN A 285 -12.56 -46.15 11.18
C GLN A 285 -12.80 -44.67 11.47
N TRP A 286 -13.31 -44.32 12.66
CA TRP A 286 -13.47 -42.93 13.07
C TRP A 286 -12.13 -42.20 13.17
N GLU A 287 -11.13 -42.85 13.77
CA GLU A 287 -9.79 -42.30 13.89
C GLU A 287 -9.16 -42.03 12.51
N GLU A 288 -9.27 -42.98 11.58
CA GLU A 288 -8.85 -42.81 10.19
C GLU A 288 -9.55 -41.61 9.53
N THR A 289 -10.87 -41.46 9.70
CA THR A 289 -11.59 -40.29 9.17
C THR A 289 -11.18 -38.97 9.82
N CYS A 290 -10.82 -38.99 11.11
CA CYS A 290 -10.31 -37.81 11.81
C CYS A 290 -8.93 -37.41 11.27
N ASP A 291 -8.08 -38.38 10.93
CA ASP A 291 -6.76 -38.12 10.35
C ASP A 291 -6.86 -37.58 8.92
N GLU A 292 -7.72 -38.17 8.08
CA GLU A 292 -8.06 -37.58 6.76
C GLU A 292 -8.55 -36.14 6.89
N PHE A 293 -9.45 -35.87 7.85
CA PHE A 293 -9.97 -34.54 8.07
C PHE A 293 -8.89 -33.55 8.53
N LYS A 294 -7.93 -33.97 9.36
CA LYS A 294 -6.78 -33.14 9.73
C LYS A 294 -5.96 -32.76 8.49
N GLU A 295 -5.68 -33.70 7.60
CA GLU A 295 -4.97 -33.41 6.35
C GLU A 295 -5.72 -32.43 5.45
N ASP A 296 -7.04 -32.60 5.32
CA ASP A 296 -7.88 -31.71 4.52
C ASP A 296 -7.93 -30.29 5.10
N ILE A 297 -8.00 -30.15 6.43
CA ILE A 297 -7.89 -28.86 7.11
C ILE A 297 -6.50 -28.24 6.90
N MET A 298 -5.42 -29.02 6.87
CA MET A 298 -4.08 -28.50 6.53
C MET A 298 -4.03 -27.93 5.11
N LYS A 299 -4.63 -28.62 4.13
CA LYS A 299 -4.74 -28.12 2.74
C LYS A 299 -5.60 -26.85 2.68
N LEU A 300 -6.71 -26.81 3.42
CA LEU A 300 -7.57 -25.63 3.52
C LEU A 300 -6.84 -24.43 4.14
N ASN A 301 -6.07 -24.65 5.20
CA ASN A 301 -5.28 -23.59 5.85
C ASN A 301 -4.19 -23.04 4.92
N LYS A 302 -3.60 -23.86 4.03
CA LYS A 302 -2.71 -23.35 2.97
C LYS A 302 -3.45 -22.40 2.03
N ARG A 303 -4.65 -22.77 1.57
CA ARG A 303 -5.49 -21.89 0.73
C ARG A 303 -5.88 -20.59 1.44
N ILE A 304 -6.11 -20.64 2.75
CA ILE A 304 -6.35 -19.44 3.56
C ILE A 304 -5.11 -18.54 3.59
N ASN A 305 -3.90 -19.10 3.64
CA ASN A 305 -2.68 -18.29 3.52
C ASN A 305 -2.63 -17.59 2.16
N ASP A 306 -2.86 -18.32 1.07
CA ASP A 306 -2.86 -17.74 -0.28
C ASP A 306 -3.91 -16.61 -0.40
N PHE A 307 -5.12 -16.83 0.13
CA PHE A 307 -6.15 -15.81 0.22
C PHE A 307 -5.70 -14.59 1.04
N ASN A 308 -5.09 -14.79 2.21
CA ASN A 308 -4.63 -13.70 3.07
C ASN A 308 -3.48 -12.89 2.45
N LEU A 309 -2.67 -13.50 1.57
CA LEU A 309 -1.64 -12.82 0.81
C LEU A 309 -2.24 -11.91 -0.28
N VAL A 310 -3.36 -12.31 -0.88
CA VAL A 310 -4.03 -11.53 -1.94
C VAL A 310 -4.88 -10.41 -1.35
N VAL A 311 -5.43 -10.57 -0.14
CA VAL A 311 -6.32 -9.59 0.47
C VAL A 311 -5.53 -8.47 1.18
N PRO A 312 -5.62 -7.22 0.71
CA PRO A 312 -4.83 -6.10 1.23
C PRO A 312 -5.35 -5.56 2.57
N LEU A 313 -6.54 -5.97 3.01
CA LEU A 313 -7.22 -5.45 4.19
C LEU A 313 -7.20 -6.48 5.33
N LEU A 314 -6.52 -6.15 6.43
CA LEU A 314 -6.39 -7.03 7.62
C LEU A 314 -7.74 -7.49 8.18
N ASN A 315 -8.75 -6.61 8.19
CA ASN A 315 -10.09 -6.94 8.69
C ASN A 315 -10.89 -7.89 7.79
N ARG A 316 -10.40 -8.18 6.57
CA ARG A 316 -11.03 -9.11 5.62
C ARG A 316 -10.24 -10.40 5.44
N GLN A 317 -9.12 -10.55 6.13
CA GLN A 317 -8.36 -11.80 6.17
C GLN A 317 -9.12 -12.87 6.97
N MET A 318 -8.83 -14.13 6.67
CA MET A 318 -9.43 -15.30 7.31
C MET A 318 -8.46 -15.95 8.29
N VAL A 319 -9.00 -16.45 9.40
CA VAL A 319 -8.23 -17.20 10.40
C VAL A 319 -8.21 -18.68 10.01
N HIS A 320 -7.12 -19.37 10.35
CA HIS A 320 -7.01 -20.82 10.18
C HIS A 320 -8.05 -21.58 10.99
N PHE A 321 -8.48 -22.71 10.45
CA PHE A 321 -9.33 -23.67 11.14
C PHE A 321 -8.48 -24.65 11.94
N ASN A 322 -8.93 -24.95 13.16
CA ASN A 322 -8.34 -25.99 14.00
C ASN A 322 -9.15 -27.27 13.87
N ALA A 323 -8.52 -28.33 13.37
CA ALA A 323 -9.16 -29.62 13.15
C ALA A 323 -9.76 -30.23 14.43
N ALA A 324 -9.04 -30.19 15.56
CA ALA A 324 -9.52 -30.76 16.82
C ALA A 324 -10.79 -30.06 17.31
N ARG A 325 -10.83 -28.72 17.19
CA ARG A 325 -12.01 -27.93 17.58
C ARG A 325 -13.23 -28.26 16.72
N GLU A 326 -13.03 -28.43 15.41
CA GLU A 326 -14.10 -28.76 14.47
C GLU A 326 -14.62 -30.20 14.69
N ILE A 327 -13.75 -31.16 15.00
CA ILE A 327 -14.14 -32.54 15.35
C ILE A 327 -14.98 -32.55 16.64
N SER A 328 -14.52 -31.88 17.70
CA SER A 328 -15.29 -31.77 18.95
C SER A 328 -16.62 -31.06 18.76
N GLN A 329 -16.66 -30.05 17.88
CA GLN A 329 -17.92 -29.40 17.53
C GLN A 329 -18.85 -30.35 16.79
N ALA A 330 -18.34 -31.15 15.85
CA ALA A 330 -19.11 -32.13 15.11
C ALA A 330 -19.73 -33.20 16.03
N GLU A 331 -18.97 -33.68 17.02
CA GLU A 331 -19.47 -34.62 18.04
C GLU A 331 -20.60 -34.01 18.88
N LYS A 332 -20.44 -32.76 19.34
CA LYS A 332 -21.49 -32.04 20.08
C LYS A 332 -22.76 -31.83 19.25
N THR A 333 -22.60 -31.45 17.97
CA THR A 333 -23.74 -31.27 17.07
C THR A 333 -24.45 -32.59 16.79
N TYR A 334 -23.71 -33.70 16.65
CA TYR A 334 -24.30 -35.03 16.50
C TYR A 334 -25.05 -35.45 17.76
N ALA A 335 -24.47 -35.26 18.95
CA ALA A 335 -25.13 -35.55 20.22
C ALA A 335 -26.44 -34.77 20.37
N SER A 336 -26.42 -33.46 20.07
CA SER A 336 -27.61 -32.61 20.07
C SER A 336 -28.66 -33.10 19.06
N GLN A 337 -28.27 -33.43 17.82
CA GLN A 337 -29.19 -34.00 16.83
C GLN A 337 -29.80 -35.31 17.33
N ARG A 338 -29.00 -36.19 17.94
CA ARG A 338 -29.50 -37.46 18.48
C ARG A 338 -30.49 -37.27 19.62
N GLU A 339 -30.23 -36.32 20.51
CA GLU A 339 -31.17 -35.96 21.58
C GLU A 339 -32.48 -35.40 21.03
N THR A 340 -32.43 -34.54 20.00
CA THR A 340 -33.66 -34.01 19.38
C THR A 340 -34.47 -35.11 18.69
N VAL A 341 -33.81 -36.07 18.03
CA VAL A 341 -34.47 -37.21 17.40
C VAL A 341 -35.11 -38.10 18.47
N ARG A 342 -34.41 -38.40 19.57
CA ARG A 342 -34.98 -39.17 20.69
C ARG A 342 -36.22 -38.51 21.28
N LYS A 343 -36.16 -37.20 21.56
CA LYS A 343 -37.32 -36.44 22.05
C LYS A 343 -38.49 -36.47 21.05
N ALA A 344 -38.20 -36.39 19.75
CA ALA A 344 -39.23 -36.48 18.73
C ALA A 344 -39.87 -37.88 18.65
N GLU A 345 -39.05 -38.93 18.78
CA GLU A 345 -39.51 -40.34 18.86
C GLU A 345 -40.36 -40.58 20.10
N GLU A 346 -39.98 -40.03 21.26
CA GLU A 346 -40.74 -40.08 22.52
C GLU A 346 -42.11 -39.40 22.37
N ILE A 347 -42.14 -38.15 21.86
CA ILE A 347 -43.39 -37.41 21.65
C ILE A 347 -44.29 -38.15 20.64
N GLU A 348 -43.72 -38.76 19.61
CA GLU A 348 -44.50 -39.55 18.65
C GLU A 348 -45.06 -40.83 19.28
N ALA A 349 -44.29 -41.51 20.13
CA ALA A 349 -44.76 -42.65 20.88
C ALA A 349 -45.93 -42.29 21.82
N ASP A 350 -45.81 -41.18 22.55
CA ASP A 350 -46.87 -40.65 23.42
C ASP A 350 -48.14 -40.33 22.61
N ARG A 351 -48.02 -39.68 21.44
CA ARG A 351 -49.15 -39.42 20.53
C ARG A 351 -49.83 -40.71 20.07
N ILE A 352 -49.04 -41.73 19.70
CA ILE A 352 -49.57 -43.03 19.27
C ILE A 352 -50.32 -43.72 20.42
N GLU A 353 -49.82 -43.61 21.65
CA GLU A 353 -50.46 -44.16 22.84
C GLU A 353 -51.78 -43.44 23.16
N GLU A 354 -51.81 -42.11 23.10
CA GLU A 354 -53.04 -41.32 23.25
C GLU A 354 -54.11 -41.70 22.21
N LEU A 355 -53.72 -41.90 20.95
CA LEU A 355 -54.64 -42.32 19.88
C LEU A 355 -55.21 -43.73 20.13
N LYS A 356 -54.39 -44.67 20.63
CA LYS A 356 -54.86 -46.01 21.00
C LYS A 356 -55.84 -45.96 22.17
N ASP A 357 -55.57 -45.13 23.17
CA ASP A 357 -56.47 -44.92 24.31
C ASP A 357 -57.80 -44.30 23.90
N GLN A 358 -57.79 -43.32 22.98
CA GLN A 358 -59.02 -42.77 22.40
C GLN A 358 -59.81 -43.83 21.62
N GLN A 359 -59.15 -44.65 20.80
CA GLN A 359 -59.81 -45.75 20.10
C GLN A 359 -60.40 -46.78 21.08
N PHE A 360 -59.69 -47.11 22.15
CA PHE A 360 -60.19 -48.03 23.18
C PHE A 360 -61.42 -47.47 23.90
N LYS A 361 -61.41 -46.17 24.25
CA LYS A 361 -62.57 -45.46 24.82
C LYS A 361 -63.77 -45.50 23.86
N LEU A 362 -63.58 -45.21 22.57
CA LEU A 362 -64.65 -45.27 21.57
C LEU A 362 -65.22 -46.68 21.40
N LYS A 363 -64.37 -47.71 21.34
CA LYS A 363 -64.81 -49.12 21.30
C LYS A 363 -65.63 -49.49 22.54
N LYS A 364 -65.23 -49.04 23.73
CA LYS A 364 -65.98 -49.27 24.97
C LYS A 364 -67.35 -48.59 24.96
N ILE A 365 -67.44 -47.36 24.45
CA ILE A 365 -68.70 -46.62 24.29
C ILE A 365 -69.64 -47.36 23.33
N LEU A 366 -69.14 -47.78 22.16
CA LEU A 366 -69.90 -48.57 21.19
C LEU A 366 -70.40 -49.89 21.77
N LEU A 367 -69.56 -50.59 22.54
CA LEU A 367 -69.94 -51.85 23.17
C LEU A 367 -71.05 -51.65 24.20
N ASN A 368 -71.00 -50.56 24.97
CA ASN A 368 -72.03 -50.22 25.94
C ASN A 368 -73.36 -49.86 25.27
N TRP A 369 -73.30 -49.10 24.16
CA TRP A 369 -74.48 -48.77 23.35
C TRP A 369 -75.13 -50.03 22.74
N MET A 370 -74.32 -50.97 22.20
CA MET A 370 -74.83 -52.26 21.71
C MET A 370 -75.48 -53.11 22.81
N LYS A 371 -74.97 -53.04 24.05
CA LYS A 371 -75.60 -53.74 25.19
C LYS A 371 -76.95 -53.13 25.55
N GLN A 372 -77.06 -51.81 25.53
CA GLN A 372 -78.32 -51.10 25.80
C GLN A 372 -79.40 -51.40 24.74
N LEU A 373 -79.01 -51.61 23.48
CA LEU A 373 -79.93 -51.98 22.40
C LEU A 373 -80.49 -53.40 22.50
N LYS A 374 -79.79 -54.34 23.16
CA LYS A 374 -80.26 -55.72 23.35
C LYS A 374 -81.21 -55.90 24.55
N THR A 375 -81.32 -54.88 25.39
CA THR A 375 -82.22 -54.85 26.56
C THR A 375 -83.56 -54.19 26.28
N PHE A 376 -83.75 -53.65 25.07
CA PHE A 376 -85.05 -53.36 24.47
C PHE A 376 -85.46 -54.53 23.60
#